data_AF-A0A2G9RXD4-F1
#
_entry.id   AF-A0A2G9RXD4-F1
#
_cell.length_a   1.000
_cell.length_b   1.000
_cell.length_c   1.000
_cell.angle_alpha   90.00
_cell.angle_beta   90.00
_cell.angle_gamma   90.00
#
_symmetry.space_group_name_H-M   'P 1'
#
loop_
_entity.id
_entity.type
_entity.pdbx_description
1 polymer ?
#
loop_
_entity_poly.entity_id
_entity_poly.type
_entity_poly.pdbx_seq_one_letter_code
_entity_poly.pdbx_strand_id
1 'polypeptide(L)' 'MPQNQQEEEKGDIIKIVTTTGDCDVVDEGHFTNESAQILIGKIMGCNRDLENIKQNINDVQNKIKNITDVLGRV' A
#
# COMPACT_ATOMS: atom_id res chain seq x y z
N MET A 1 -9.09 3.07 -38.32
CA MET A 1 -8.47 2.05 -37.46
C MET A 1 -8.87 2.34 -36.02
N PRO A 2 -9.42 1.38 -35.27
CA PRO A 2 -9.95 1.65 -33.95
C PRO A 2 -8.82 1.84 -32.92
N GLN A 3 -9.04 2.81 -32.04
CA GLN A 3 -8.18 3.22 -30.94
C GLN A 3 -8.08 2.11 -29.90
N ASN A 4 -6.86 1.68 -29.56
CA ASN A 4 -6.57 1.08 -28.26
C ASN A 4 -5.85 2.14 -27.45
N GLN A 5 -6.64 2.88 -26.67
CA GLN A 5 -6.16 3.61 -25.51
C GLN A 5 -5.59 2.54 -24.56
N GLN A 6 -4.27 2.44 -24.49
CA GLN A 6 -3.63 1.67 -23.44
C GLN A 6 -3.96 2.35 -22.13
N GLU A 7 -4.92 1.74 -21.43
CA GLU A 7 -5.26 1.89 -20.01
C GLU A 7 -4.25 2.73 -19.23
N GLU A 8 -4.56 4.03 -19.18
CA GLU A 8 -4.21 4.94 -18.11
C GLU A 8 -4.87 4.43 -16.82
N GLU A 9 -4.34 3.35 -16.26
CA GLU A 9 -4.76 2.90 -14.93
C GLU A 9 -3.62 2.15 -14.22
N LYS A 10 -2.39 2.66 -14.37
CA LYS A 10 -1.47 2.64 -13.22
C LYS A 10 -2.05 3.64 -12.23
N GLY A 11 -3.08 3.19 -11.53
CA GLY A 11 -3.88 3.97 -10.62
C GLY A 11 -2.95 4.86 -9.81
N ASP A 12 -3.37 6.12 -9.69
CA ASP A 12 -2.84 7.02 -8.69
C ASP A 12 -2.75 6.24 -7.40
N ILE A 13 -1.55 5.71 -7.13
CA ILE A 13 -1.11 5.37 -5.81
C ILE A 13 -1.11 6.76 -5.20
N ILE A 14 -2.25 7.13 -4.61
CA ILE A 14 -2.40 8.28 -3.74
C ILE A 14 -1.41 7.94 -2.64
N LYS A 15 -0.17 8.33 -2.90
CA LYS A 15 0.95 8.27 -1.99
C LYS A 15 0.56 9.36 -1.03
N ILE A 16 -0.24 8.98 -0.03
CA ILE A 16 -0.34 9.74 1.19
C ILE A 16 1.07 9.65 1.74
N VAL A 17 1.90 10.60 1.30
CA VAL A 17 3.23 10.83 1.82
C VAL A 17 3.00 11.37 3.22
N THR A 18 2.76 10.48 4.17
CA THR A 18 3.21 10.73 5.53
C THR A 18 4.72 10.59 5.49
N THR A 19 5.40 11.57 6.08
CA THR A 19 6.86 11.70 6.08
C THR A 19 7.49 10.50 6.76
N THR A 20 7.74 9.42 6.02
CA THR A 20 8.75 8.42 6.35
C THR A 20 10.12 9.05 6.11
N GLY A 21 10.45 10.05 6.92
CA GLY A 21 11.82 10.20 7.35
C GLY A 21 12.09 9.01 8.28
N ASP A 22 13.30 8.50 8.23
CA ASP A 22 13.85 7.39 9.04
C ASP A 22 13.88 7.76 10.54
N CYS A 23 12.74 8.21 11.08
CA CYS A 23 12.52 8.48 12.47
C CYS A 23 12.22 7.13 13.10
N ASP A 24 13.29 6.38 13.35
CA ASP A 24 13.37 5.43 14.44
C ASP A 24 12.53 5.98 15.60
N VAL A 25 11.42 5.30 15.89
CA VAL A 25 10.27 5.73 16.70
C VAL A 25 10.66 6.89 17.61
N VAL A 26 10.47 8.12 17.12
CA VAL A 26 10.70 9.30 17.94
C VAL A 26 9.67 9.19 19.05
N ASP A 27 10.21 9.07 20.26
CA ASP A 27 9.60 9.12 21.58
C ASP A 27 8.11 9.48 21.53
N GLU A 28 7.29 8.68 22.21
CA GLU A 28 5.84 8.86 22.47
C GLU A 28 5.57 10.11 23.35
N GLY A 29 6.32 11.18 23.08
CA GLY A 29 6.36 12.44 23.76
C GLY A 29 5.03 13.17 23.63
N HIS A 30 4.19 12.92 24.63
CA HIS A 30 3.30 13.88 25.26
C HIS A 30 2.48 14.75 24.30
N PHE A 31 1.77 14.14 23.36
CA PHE A 31 0.55 14.75 22.84
C PHE A 31 -0.50 14.69 23.97
N THR A 32 -0.53 15.73 24.81
CA THR A 32 -1.45 15.89 25.95
C THR A 32 -2.91 16.06 25.53
N ASN A 33 -3.22 15.98 24.24
CA ASN A 33 -4.56 16.04 23.70
C ASN A 33 -5.00 14.63 23.28
N GLU A 34 -6.03 14.10 23.94
CA GLU A 34 -6.66 12.80 23.68
C GLU A 34 -6.98 12.60 22.17
N SER A 35 -7.41 13.66 21.49
CA SER A 35 -7.69 13.62 20.06
C SER A 35 -6.46 13.34 19.19
N ALA A 36 -5.27 13.79 19.60
CA ALA A 36 -4.02 13.51 18.89
C ALA A 36 -3.57 12.06 19.08
N GLN A 37 -3.72 11.49 20.28
CA GLN A 37 -3.41 10.07 20.51
C GLN A 37 -4.34 9.15 19.71
N ILE A 38 -5.64 9.47 19.64
CA ILE A 38 -6.61 8.73 18.81
C ILE A 38 -6.22 8.81 17.33
N LEU A 39 -5.80 9.98 16.85
CA LEU A 39 -5.37 10.16 15.46
C LEU A 39 -4.10 9.34 15.16
N ILE A 40 -3.12 9.34 16.05
CA ILE A 40 -1.89 8.55 15.92
C ILE A 40 -2.22 7.05 15.85
N GLY A 41 -3.08 6.56 16.75
CA GLY A 41 -3.53 5.16 16.73
C GLY A 41 -4.24 4.78 15.43
N LYS A 42 -5.08 5.67 14.90
CA LYS A 42 -5.74 5.46 13.59
C LYS A 42 -4.73 5.37 12.45
N ILE A 43 -3.75 6.29 12.41
CA ILE A 43 -2.71 6.31 11.37
C ILE A 43 -1.87 5.03 11.45
N MET A 44 -1.46 4.62 12.64
CA MET A 44 -0.71 3.38 12.84
C MET A 44 -1.51 2.14 12.39
N GLY A 45 -2.82 2.10 12.70
CA GLY A 45 -3.72 1.06 12.21
C GLY A 45 -3.79 1.01 10.69
N CYS A 46 -3.98 2.17 10.04
CA CYS A 46 -4.01 2.28 8.59
C CYS A 46 -2.70 1.80 7.94
N ASN A 47 -1.54 2.10 8.53
CA ASN A 47 -0.24 1.64 8.01
C ASN A 47 -0.16 0.11 7.96
N ARG A 48 -0.62 -0.57 9.04
CA ARG A 48 -0.66 -2.04 9.08
C ARG A 48 -1.61 -2.61 8.02
N ASP A 49 -2.77 -1.98 7.84
CA ASP A 49 -3.73 -2.43 6.83
C ASP A 49 -3.19 -2.24 5.41
N LEU A 50 -2.44 -1.15 5.15
CA LEU A 50 -1.75 -0.92 3.88
C LEU A 50 -0.66 -1.96 3.60
N GLU A 51 0.12 -2.36 4.60
CA GLU A 51 1.10 -3.46 4.47
C GLU A 51 0.43 -4.78 4.09
N ASN A 52 -0.71 -5.10 4.73
CA ASN A 52 -1.49 -6.30 4.40
C ASN A 52 -2.02 -6.27 2.96
N ILE A 53 -2.54 -5.13 2.51
CA ILE A 53 -3.01 -4.96 1.12
C ILE A 53 -1.85 -5.15 0.13
N LYS A 54 -0.68 -4.56 0.41
CA LYS A 54 0.53 -4.73 -0.40
C LYS A 54 0.93 -6.21 -0.50
N GLN A 55 0.90 -6.94 0.62
CA GLN A 55 1.22 -8.36 0.63
C GLN A 55 0.20 -9.19 -0.17
N ASN A 56 -1.09 -8.88 -0.06
CA ASN A 56 -2.14 -9.55 -0.82
C ASN A 56 -2.00 -9.32 -2.33
N ILE A 57 -1.67 -8.08 -2.74
CA ILE A 57 -1.40 -7.77 -4.15
C ILE A 57 -0.22 -8.61 -4.67
N ASN A 58 0.87 -8.70 -3.91
CA ASN A 58 2.03 -9.52 -4.28
C ASN A 58 1.66 -11.00 -4.42
N ASP A 59 0.83 -11.55 -3.52
CA ASP A 59 0.36 -12.93 -3.60
C ASP A 59 -0.47 -13.18 -4.86
N VAL A 60 -1.41 -12.27 -5.18
CA VAL A 60 -2.21 -12.35 -6.40
C VAL A 60 -1.33 -12.27 -7.66
N GLN A 61 -0.37 -11.34 -7.70
CA GLN A 61 0.58 -11.22 -8.81
C GLN A 61 1.39 -12.50 -9.03
N ASN A 62 1.86 -13.13 -7.95
CA ASN A 62 2.59 -14.40 -8.03
C ASN A 62 1.72 -15.53 -8.57
N LYS A 63 0.45 -15.61 -8.13
CA LYS A 63 -0.51 -16.59 -8.65
C LYS A 63 -0.75 -16.42 -10.15
N ILE A 64 -0.93 -15.19 -10.61
CA ILE A 64 -1.10 -14.89 -12.05
C ILE A 64 0.14 -15.31 -12.83
N LYS A 65 1.35 -14.98 -12.35
CA LYS A 65 2.61 -15.38 -12.98
C LYS A 65 2.73 -16.91 -13.13
N ASN A 66 2.36 -17.66 -12.10
CA ASN A 66 2.37 -19.13 -12.15
C ASN A 66 1.39 -19.67 -13.18
N ILE A 67 0.19 -19.10 -13.26
CA ILE A 67 -0.81 -19.49 -14.28
C ILE A 67 -0.27 -19.23 -15.70
N THR A 68 0.31 -18.05 -15.93
CA THR A 68 0.91 -17.70 -17.23
C THR A 68 2.07 -18.63 -17.60
N ASP A 69 2.94 -18.98 -16.65
CA ASP A 69 4.04 -19.93 -16.88
C ASP A 69 3.54 -21.33 -17.26
N VAL A 70 2.50 -21.84 -16.60
CA VAL A 70 1.89 -23.13 -16.97
C VAL A 70 1.28 -23.09 -18.37
N LEU A 71 0.54 -22.02 -18.70
CA LEU A 71 -0.09 -21.88 -20.01
C LEU A 71 0.93 -21.71 -21.15
N GLY A 72 2.05 -21.04 -20.90
CA GLY A 72 3.10 -20.85 -21.91
C GLY A 72 3.95 -22.09 -22.20
N ARG A 73 3.80 -23.16 -21.40
CA ARG A 73 4.48 -24.46 -21.64
C ARG A 73 3.66 -25.42 -22.50
N VAL A 74 2.39 -25.12 -22.75
CA VAL A 74 1.49 -25.88 -23.64
C VAL A 74 1.60 -25.32 -25.05
#